data_AF-A0A943HI11-F1
#
_entry.id   AF-A0A943HI11-F1
#
_cell.length_a   1.000
_cell.length_b   1.000
_cell.length_c   1.000
_cell.angle_alpha   90.00
_cell.angle_beta   90.00
_cell.angle_gamma   90.00
#
_symmetry.space_group_name_H-M   'P 1'
#
loop_
_entity.id
_entity.type
_entity.pdbx_description
1 polymer ?
#
loop_
_entity_poly.entity_id
_entity_poly.type
_entity_poly.pdbx_seq_one_letter_code
_entity_poly.pdbx_strand_id
1 'polypeptide(L)'
;MKKPVIAALCCFLALGTATAAFAEEPTPTPAPELVELSPEDTAPQFYPDSISWQEDGGQMLVIKQYNVPYDTAVADLTESGMQWGGSDYTLWGVTQSVEGGVTEEKEVTQDFELSVRSADAETARNDVKESVAYDDEYGFSGSLTLQDITIGETLQADSTYMATAHYAGTVTRTEAGTVHYTLLYAPVSVPVVAAAAESGITPALLIMGIACALLFIAVLLIITHLLRKEPSHAAGPAKPTTAPKVYVPSGDIVLGGRNEDDDEENL
;
A
#
# COMPACT_ATOMS: atom_id res chain seq x y z
N MET A 1 60.42 -20.03 -10.75
CA MET A 1 61.85 -20.22 -10.37
C MET A 1 62.60 -18.98 -10.83
N LYS A 2 63.40 -18.21 -10.10
CA LYS A 2 63.94 -18.15 -8.73
C LYS A 2 64.44 -16.69 -8.53
N LYS A 3 64.15 -16.05 -7.39
CA LYS A 3 65.02 -15.00 -6.76
C LYS A 3 66.19 -15.74 -6.05
N PRO A 4 67.16 -15.14 -5.31
CA PRO A 4 67.47 -13.73 -4.97
C PRO A 4 69.00 -13.43 -5.05
N VAL A 5 69.52 -12.33 -4.47
CA VAL A 5 70.62 -12.34 -3.46
C VAL A 5 70.91 -10.91 -2.95
N ILE A 6 71.05 -10.85 -1.62
CA ILE A 6 71.37 -9.74 -0.72
C ILE A 6 72.83 -9.93 -0.22
N ALA A 7 73.58 -8.86 0.02
CA ALA A 7 74.71 -8.83 0.96
C ALA A 7 74.97 -7.35 1.37
N ALA A 8 74.66 -6.91 2.59
CA ALA A 8 75.47 -7.00 3.83
C ALA A 8 76.63 -5.97 3.85
N LEU A 9 77.07 -5.33 4.93
CA LEU A 9 76.68 -5.14 6.35
C LEU A 9 77.82 -4.25 6.94
N CYS A 10 77.47 -3.24 7.75
CA CYS A 10 78.25 -2.57 8.82
C CYS A 10 79.72 -2.14 8.64
N CYS A 11 79.99 -0.84 8.90
CA CYS A 11 81.12 -0.32 9.70
C CYS A 11 80.79 1.12 10.16
N PHE A 12 80.29 1.32 11.38
CA PHE A 12 81.05 1.66 12.60
C PHE A 12 81.61 3.11 12.65
N LEU A 13 80.90 3.93 13.44
CA LEU A 13 81.40 4.96 14.38
C LEU A 13 82.14 6.20 13.86
N ALA A 14 81.51 7.36 14.05
CA ALA A 14 82.15 8.47 14.75
C ALA A 14 81.10 9.28 15.53
N LEU A 15 81.16 9.12 16.86
CA LEU A 15 80.55 10.00 17.86
C LEU A 15 81.19 11.39 17.76
N GLY A 16 80.38 12.44 17.72
CA GLY A 16 80.82 13.83 17.81
C GLY A 16 79.71 14.70 18.37
N THR A 17 79.76 14.94 19.67
CA THR A 17 78.80 15.68 20.48
C THR A 17 78.87 17.20 20.28
N ALA A 18 77.68 17.82 20.28
CA ALA A 18 77.31 19.12 20.84
C ALA A 18 77.89 20.42 20.23
N THR A 19 77.02 21.21 19.62
CA THR A 19 76.84 22.63 19.97
C THR A 19 75.37 23.01 19.76
N ALA A 20 74.81 23.72 20.74
CA ALA A 20 73.39 23.97 20.90
C ALA A 20 72.89 25.23 20.16
N ALA A 21 71.55 25.28 20.08
CA ALA A 21 70.69 26.45 20.01
C ALA A 21 70.65 27.22 18.69
N PHE A 22 69.59 26.97 17.90
CA PHE A 22 68.44 27.86 17.74
C PHE A 22 67.40 27.10 16.91
N ALA A 23 66.37 26.55 17.56
CA ALA A 23 65.20 26.01 16.87
C ALA A 23 64.04 26.96 17.14
N GLU A 24 63.57 27.57 16.06
CA GLU A 24 62.36 28.36 15.95
C GLU A 24 61.18 27.60 16.57
N GLU A 25 60.36 28.29 17.35
CA GLU A 25 59.14 27.76 17.95
C GLU A 25 58.18 27.31 16.82
N PRO A 26 57.75 26.03 16.79
CA PRO A 26 56.82 25.59 15.76
C PRO A 26 55.46 26.24 16.03
N THR A 27 55.00 27.05 15.09
CA THR A 27 53.63 27.55 15.04
C THR A 27 52.66 26.36 15.23
N PRO A 28 51.67 26.45 16.13
CA PRO A 28 50.78 25.33 16.38
C PRO A 28 49.99 25.01 15.12
N THR A 29 50.08 23.77 14.66
CA THR A 29 49.19 23.19 13.66
C THR A 29 47.74 23.50 14.04
N PRO A 30 46.92 24.14 13.17
CA PRO A 30 45.51 24.30 13.46
C PRO A 30 44.89 22.92 13.65
N ALA A 31 44.18 22.73 14.76
CA ALA A 31 43.45 21.51 15.06
C ALA A 31 42.54 21.14 13.87
N PRO A 32 42.36 19.85 13.56
CA PRO A 32 41.45 19.45 12.48
C PRO A 32 40.09 20.07 12.76
N GLU A 33 39.56 20.83 11.79
CA GLU A 33 38.18 21.31 11.82
C GLU A 33 37.28 20.10 12.06
N LEU A 34 36.73 20.01 13.27
CA LEU A 34 35.57 19.17 13.52
C LEU A 34 34.47 19.77 12.66
N VAL A 35 34.14 19.07 11.58
CA VAL A 35 32.93 19.32 10.80
C VAL A 35 31.77 19.30 11.80
N GLU A 36 31.25 20.46 12.15
CA GLU A 36 29.98 20.56 12.88
C GLU A 36 28.93 19.96 11.96
N LEU A 37 28.46 18.75 12.31
CA LEU A 37 27.29 18.15 11.69
C LEU A 37 26.15 19.16 11.81
N SER A 38 25.59 19.59 10.67
CA SER A 38 24.49 20.55 10.61
C SER A 38 23.39 20.19 11.64
N PRO A 39 22.86 21.14 12.41
CA PRO A 39 21.93 20.87 13.51
C PRO A 39 20.49 20.56 13.07
N GLU A 40 20.23 20.11 11.84
CA GLU A 40 18.87 19.89 11.31
C GLU A 40 18.53 18.43 10.97
N ASP A 41 19.18 17.46 11.61
CA ASP A 41 18.67 16.09 11.65
C ASP A 41 17.95 15.86 12.97
N THR A 42 16.71 16.38 13.08
CA THR A 42 15.87 16.10 14.24
C THR A 42 15.52 14.62 14.18
N ALA A 43 16.08 13.82 15.10
CA ALA A 43 15.79 12.40 15.18
C ALA A 43 14.27 12.16 15.20
N PRO A 44 13.76 11.18 14.44
CA PRO A 44 12.33 10.90 14.40
C PRO A 44 11.83 10.54 15.81
N GLN A 45 10.63 11.02 16.15
CA GLN A 45 10.00 10.77 17.45
C GLN A 45 9.69 9.29 17.66
N PHE A 46 9.35 8.58 16.58
CA PHE A 46 9.00 7.16 16.61
C PHE A 46 9.83 6.39 15.58
N TYR A 47 10.36 5.25 16.01
CA TYR A 47 11.03 4.30 15.14
C TYR A 47 10.13 3.08 14.92
N PRO A 48 10.14 2.49 13.72
CA PRO A 48 9.41 1.25 13.49
C PRO A 48 10.05 0.11 14.29
N ASP A 49 9.22 -0.70 14.95
CA ASP A 49 9.63 -1.94 15.59
C ASP A 49 10.14 -2.96 14.57
N SER A 50 9.57 -2.95 13.37
CA SER A 50 10.00 -3.82 12.28
C SER A 50 9.90 -3.12 10.92
N ILE A 51 10.83 -3.46 10.04
CA ILE A 51 10.79 -3.11 8.61
C ILE A 51 10.98 -4.39 7.82
N SER A 52 10.07 -4.66 6.89
CA SER A 52 10.14 -5.81 5.99
C SER A 52 9.79 -5.43 4.56
N TRP A 53 10.12 -6.32 3.63
CA TRP A 53 9.90 -6.13 2.20
C TRP A 53 9.05 -7.27 1.66
N GLN A 54 8.09 -6.95 0.81
CA GLN A 54 7.19 -7.92 0.21
C GLN A 54 7.05 -7.64 -1.28
N GLU A 55 7.15 -8.68 -2.10
CA GLU A 55 6.79 -8.57 -3.52
C GLU A 55 5.28 -8.77 -3.68
N ASP A 56 4.62 -7.76 -4.25
CA ASP A 56 3.20 -7.82 -4.62
C ASP A 56 3.04 -7.30 -6.05
N GLY A 57 2.47 -8.12 -6.94
CA GLY A 57 2.27 -7.74 -8.35
C GLY A 57 3.54 -7.34 -9.12
N GLY A 58 4.73 -7.82 -8.71
CA GLY A 58 6.02 -7.44 -9.29
C GLY A 58 6.59 -6.11 -8.79
N GLN A 59 5.93 -5.49 -7.80
CA GLN A 59 6.41 -4.32 -7.09
C GLN A 59 6.96 -4.73 -5.73
N MET A 60 8.06 -4.11 -5.30
CA MET A 60 8.63 -4.33 -3.98
C MET A 60 8.02 -3.33 -3.00
N LEU A 61 7.14 -3.78 -2.12
CA LEU A 61 6.53 -2.99 -1.05
C LEU A 61 7.48 -2.94 0.16
N VAL A 62 7.50 -1.79 0.85
CA VAL A 62 8.14 -1.67 2.17
C VAL A 62 7.06 -1.59 3.23
N ILE A 63 7.13 -2.49 4.21
CA ILE A 63 6.18 -2.61 5.30
C ILE A 63 6.89 -2.17 6.58
N LYS A 64 6.40 -1.11 7.22
CA LYS A 64 6.89 -0.62 8.51
C LYS A 64 5.84 -0.87 9.58
N GLN A 65 6.23 -1.51 10.67
CA GLN A 65 5.34 -1.77 11.81
C GLN A 65 5.75 -0.94 13.01
N TYR A 66 4.77 -0.39 13.71
CA TYR A 66 4.95 0.49 14.87
C TYR A 66 4.02 0.05 16.00
N ASN A 67 4.51 0.10 17.23
CA ASN A 67 3.75 -0.06 18.46
C ASN A 67 3.89 1.22 19.29
N VAL A 68 2.85 2.05 19.27
CA VAL A 68 2.90 3.43 19.81
C VAL A 68 1.71 3.71 20.73
N PRO A 69 1.76 4.75 21.58
CA PRO A 69 0.62 5.18 22.38
C PRO A 69 -0.65 5.41 21.53
N TYR A 70 -1.83 5.09 22.09
CA TYR A 70 -3.11 5.16 21.37
C TYR A 70 -3.44 6.51 20.73
N ASP A 71 -2.95 7.60 21.31
CA ASP A 71 -3.14 8.98 20.84
C ASP A 71 -2.15 9.41 19.75
N THR A 72 -1.24 8.52 19.33
CA THR A 72 -0.23 8.83 18.30
C THR A 72 -0.88 8.95 16.93
N ALA A 73 -0.69 10.10 16.27
CA ALA A 73 -1.20 10.32 14.93
C ALA A 73 -0.35 9.58 13.89
N VAL A 74 -0.99 8.96 12.90
CA VAL A 74 -0.29 8.27 11.79
C VAL A 74 0.66 9.20 11.03
N ALA A 75 0.35 10.50 10.98
CA ALA A 75 1.21 11.49 10.35
C ALA A 75 2.60 11.57 11.00
N ASP A 76 2.69 11.35 12.31
CA ASP A 76 3.96 11.37 13.06
C ASP A 76 4.79 10.11 12.81
N LEU A 77 4.19 9.07 12.22
CA LEU A 77 4.84 7.82 11.80
C LEU A 77 5.17 7.80 10.30
N THR A 78 4.52 8.66 9.52
CA THR A 78 4.61 8.66 8.07
C THR A 78 5.86 9.40 7.62
N GLU A 79 6.69 8.74 6.81
CA GLU A 79 7.89 9.34 6.24
C GLU A 79 7.58 9.92 4.87
N SER A 80 7.80 11.23 4.71
CA SER A 80 7.71 11.90 3.41
C SER A 80 9.00 11.74 2.62
N GLY A 81 8.90 11.52 1.30
CA GLY A 81 10.07 11.49 0.41
C GLY A 81 10.95 10.26 0.61
N MET A 82 10.39 9.15 1.08
CA MET A 82 11.10 7.90 1.29
C MET A 82 11.72 7.41 -0.03
N GLN A 83 13.01 7.09 -0.03
CA GLN A 83 13.71 6.53 -1.18
C GLN A 83 14.37 5.20 -0.83
N TRP A 84 14.20 4.20 -1.68
CA TRP A 84 14.86 2.91 -1.51
C TRP A 84 15.29 2.35 -2.86
N GLY A 85 16.53 1.87 -2.96
CA GLY A 85 17.07 1.34 -4.21
C GLY A 85 17.06 2.34 -5.38
N GLY A 86 17.11 3.65 -5.09
CA GLY A 86 17.04 4.71 -6.10
C GLY A 86 15.64 4.99 -6.65
N SER A 87 14.59 4.38 -6.07
CA SER A 87 13.19 4.66 -6.40
C SER A 87 12.52 5.43 -5.27
N ASP A 88 11.63 6.35 -5.62
CA ASP A 88 10.77 7.03 -4.66
C ASP A 88 9.66 6.09 -4.20
N TYR A 89 9.32 6.17 -2.92
CA TYR A 89 8.26 5.41 -2.29
C TYR A 89 7.23 6.35 -1.70
N THR A 90 5.95 6.02 -1.87
CA THR A 90 4.84 6.75 -1.28
C THR A 90 4.03 5.81 -0.39
N LEU A 91 3.47 6.37 0.68
CA LEU A 91 2.52 5.66 1.53
C LEU A 91 1.33 5.23 0.65
N TRP A 92 1.08 3.92 0.63
CA TRP A 92 0.04 3.28 -0.17
C TRP A 92 -1.11 2.79 0.71
N GLY A 93 -0.82 2.33 1.93
CA GLY A 93 -1.84 1.84 2.85
C GLY A 93 -1.41 1.90 4.31
N VAL A 94 -2.41 1.95 5.19
CA VAL A 94 -2.23 1.89 6.65
C VAL A 94 -3.26 0.94 7.22
N THR A 95 -2.82 -0.01 8.04
CA THR A 95 -3.71 -0.76 8.92
C THR A 95 -3.40 -0.43 10.37
N GLN A 96 -4.43 -0.51 11.21
CA GLN A 96 -4.32 -0.22 12.64
C GLN A 96 -5.05 -1.31 13.44
N SER A 97 -4.45 -1.75 14.54
CA SER A 97 -5.09 -2.58 15.55
C SER A 97 -4.76 -2.07 16.94
N VAL A 98 -5.79 -1.90 17.76
CA VAL A 98 -5.67 -1.41 19.14
C VAL A 98 -5.49 -2.61 20.07
N GLU A 99 -4.53 -2.55 20.98
CA GLU A 99 -4.30 -3.57 22.00
C GLU A 99 -4.16 -2.92 23.38
N GLY A 100 -4.57 -3.63 24.43
CA GLY A 100 -4.27 -3.27 25.82
C GLY A 100 -5.01 -2.06 26.38
N GLY A 101 -5.92 -1.43 25.61
CA GLY A 101 -6.80 -0.40 26.14
C GLY A 101 -7.79 -1.00 27.14
N VAL A 102 -7.91 -0.38 28.32
CA VAL A 102 -8.89 -0.79 29.34
C VAL A 102 -9.94 0.30 29.42
N THR A 103 -11.21 -0.11 29.29
CA THR A 103 -12.35 0.77 29.61
C THR A 103 -12.96 0.29 30.90
N GLU A 104 -12.98 1.17 31.88
CA GLU A 104 -13.66 0.96 33.15
C GLU A 104 -14.98 1.73 33.14
N GLU A 105 -16.03 1.09 33.62
CA GLU A 105 -17.35 1.68 33.82
C GLU A 105 -17.64 1.78 35.31
N LYS A 106 -18.30 2.87 35.70
CA LYS A 106 -18.71 3.10 37.09
C LYS A 106 -20.09 3.76 37.11
N GLU A 107 -20.97 3.24 37.95
CA GLU A 107 -22.22 3.91 38.28
C GLU A 107 -21.96 5.07 39.24
N VAL A 108 -22.46 6.26 38.88
CA VAL A 108 -22.34 7.47 39.69
C VAL A 108 -23.73 8.06 39.92
N THR A 109 -23.92 8.58 41.14
CA THR A 109 -25.10 9.38 41.52
C THR A 109 -24.62 10.72 42.04
N GLN A 110 -25.32 11.80 41.68
CA GLN A 110 -24.98 13.15 42.10
C GLN A 110 -26.23 14.01 42.28
N ASP A 111 -26.28 14.67 43.44
CA ASP A 111 -27.36 15.58 43.79
C ASP A 111 -26.91 17.02 43.58
N PHE A 112 -27.76 17.82 42.93
CA PHE A 112 -27.54 19.24 42.75
C PHE A 112 -28.66 20.03 43.42
N GLU A 113 -28.27 20.99 44.26
CA GLU A 113 -29.16 22.05 44.70
C GLU A 113 -29.22 23.15 43.65
N LEU A 114 -30.41 23.40 43.13
CA LEU A 114 -30.68 24.34 42.05
C LEU A 114 -31.66 25.40 42.54
N SER A 115 -31.48 26.64 42.09
CA SER A 115 -32.49 27.69 42.23
C SER A 115 -33.15 27.88 40.87
N VAL A 116 -34.43 27.52 40.78
CA VAL A 116 -35.18 27.55 39.53
C VAL A 116 -36.15 28.72 39.53
N ARG A 117 -36.04 29.61 38.55
CA ARG A 117 -36.93 30.77 38.40
C ARG A 117 -38.15 30.38 37.58
N SER A 118 -39.29 30.18 38.24
CA SER A 118 -40.53 29.82 37.54
C SER A 118 -41.76 30.51 38.14
N ALA A 119 -42.85 30.51 37.38
CA ALA A 119 -44.14 31.08 37.81
C ALA A 119 -44.85 30.19 38.85
N ASP A 120 -44.58 28.89 38.83
CA ASP A 120 -45.13 27.87 39.72
C ASP A 120 -44.17 26.66 39.83
N ALA A 121 -44.35 25.85 40.86
CA ALA A 121 -43.47 24.72 41.17
C ALA A 121 -43.52 23.60 40.11
N GLU A 122 -44.62 23.43 39.38
CA GLU A 122 -44.74 22.37 38.37
C GLU A 122 -43.97 22.75 37.10
N THR A 123 -44.09 24.01 36.67
CA THR A 123 -43.36 24.54 35.52
C THR A 123 -41.85 24.61 35.78
N ALA A 124 -41.41 24.77 37.03
CA ALA A 124 -40.00 24.76 37.41
C ALA A 124 -39.26 23.45 37.06
N ARG A 125 -39.96 22.32 36.91
CA ARG A 125 -39.29 21.08 36.47
C ARG A 125 -38.71 21.20 35.05
N ASN A 126 -39.37 21.94 34.17
CA ASN A 126 -38.99 22.05 32.76
C ASN A 126 -37.68 22.85 32.55
N ASP A 127 -37.29 23.66 33.54
CA ASP A 127 -36.06 24.46 33.48
C ASP A 127 -34.83 23.68 33.93
N VAL A 128 -35.00 22.51 34.54
CA VAL A 128 -33.90 21.62 34.93
C VAL A 128 -33.48 20.78 33.74
N LYS A 129 -32.16 20.71 33.51
CA LYS A 129 -31.61 19.94 32.40
C LYS A 129 -31.87 18.45 32.64
N GLU A 130 -32.32 17.76 31.59
CA GLU A 130 -32.48 16.30 31.63
C GLU A 130 -31.15 15.57 31.82
N SER A 131 -30.03 16.20 31.44
CA SER A 131 -28.71 15.60 31.51
C SER A 131 -27.62 16.61 31.83
N VAL A 132 -26.62 16.17 32.59
CA VAL A 132 -25.44 16.94 32.97
C VAL A 132 -24.17 16.16 32.63
N ALA A 133 -23.12 16.87 32.21
CA ALA A 133 -21.81 16.27 32.01
C ALA A 133 -21.17 15.98 33.38
N TYR A 134 -20.53 14.81 33.49
CA TYR A 134 -19.70 14.43 34.61
C TYR A 134 -18.24 14.31 34.14
N ASP A 135 -17.34 14.83 34.96
CA ASP A 135 -15.89 14.72 34.81
C ASP A 135 -15.28 14.77 36.21
N ASP A 136 -14.40 13.82 36.53
CA ASP A 136 -13.70 13.78 37.82
C ASP A 136 -12.18 13.75 37.69
N GLU A 137 -11.50 13.98 38.81
CA GLU A 137 -10.04 14.02 38.89
C GLU A 137 -9.35 12.69 38.53
N TYR A 138 -10.10 11.59 38.49
CA TYR A 138 -9.60 10.26 38.16
C TYR A 138 -9.77 9.92 36.68
N GLY A 139 -10.35 10.83 35.88
CA GLY A 139 -10.54 10.68 34.44
C GLY A 139 -11.81 9.92 34.04
N PHE A 140 -12.75 9.68 34.97
CA PHE A 140 -14.08 9.22 34.60
C PHE A 140 -14.88 10.39 34.07
N SER A 141 -15.40 10.22 32.87
CA SER A 141 -16.27 11.20 32.24
C SER A 141 -17.50 10.52 31.64
N GLY A 142 -18.57 11.30 31.48
CA GLY A 142 -19.81 10.79 30.93
C GLY A 142 -20.96 11.76 31.10
N SER A 143 -22.17 11.23 31.00
CA SER A 143 -23.40 12.00 31.13
C SER A 143 -24.27 11.37 32.21
N LEU A 144 -24.73 12.17 33.16
CA LEU A 144 -25.70 11.73 34.16
C LEU A 144 -27.09 12.22 33.75
N THR A 145 -28.07 11.32 33.81
CA THR A 145 -29.45 11.60 33.47
C THR A 145 -30.25 11.88 34.73
N LEU A 146 -31.13 12.87 34.67
CA LEU A 146 -32.05 13.24 35.73
C LEU A 146 -32.97 12.05 36.04
N GLN A 147 -32.91 11.55 37.27
CA GLN A 147 -33.76 10.45 37.75
C GLN A 147 -35.02 10.99 38.42
N ASP A 148 -34.83 11.99 39.29
CA ASP A 148 -35.91 12.63 40.03
C ASP A 148 -35.57 14.09 40.34
N ILE A 149 -36.61 14.88 40.56
CA ILE A 149 -36.49 16.26 41.01
C ILE A 149 -37.53 16.56 42.10
N THR A 150 -37.02 16.96 43.26
CA THR A 150 -37.83 17.47 44.36
C THR A 150 -37.80 19.00 44.36
N ILE A 151 -38.96 19.64 44.22
CA ILE A 151 -39.08 21.10 44.24
C ILE A 151 -39.72 21.52 45.55
N GLY A 152 -39.07 22.44 46.27
CA GLY A 152 -39.57 22.98 47.51
C GLY A 152 -40.85 23.78 47.31
N GLU A 153 -41.76 23.74 48.27
CA GLU A 153 -43.07 24.40 48.18
C GLU A 153 -43.00 25.92 48.42
N THR A 154 -41.88 26.41 48.95
CA THR A 154 -41.70 27.82 49.32
C THR A 154 -41.01 28.60 48.22
N LEU A 155 -41.67 29.66 47.75
CA LEU A 155 -41.06 30.64 46.85
C LEU A 155 -40.07 31.52 47.64
N GLN A 156 -38.84 31.60 47.16
CA GLN A 156 -37.80 32.45 47.74
C GLN A 156 -37.98 33.92 47.38
N ALA A 157 -37.30 34.80 48.13
CA ALA A 157 -37.41 36.25 47.98
C ALA A 157 -37.00 36.79 46.60
N ASP A 158 -36.17 36.02 45.86
CA ASP A 158 -35.71 36.33 44.50
C ASP A 158 -36.62 35.78 43.39
N SER A 159 -37.80 35.26 43.76
CA SER A 159 -38.75 34.57 42.88
C SER A 159 -38.22 33.26 42.29
N THR A 160 -37.44 32.50 43.06
CA THR A 160 -37.01 31.14 42.71
C THR A 160 -37.58 30.09 43.66
N TYR A 161 -37.65 28.85 43.19
CA TYR A 161 -37.86 27.68 44.05
C TYR A 161 -36.52 26.97 44.25
N MET A 162 -36.28 26.49 45.46
CA MET A 162 -35.20 25.52 45.70
C MET A 162 -35.62 24.18 45.14
N ALA A 163 -34.76 23.57 44.34
CA ALA A 163 -34.94 22.23 43.83
C ALA A 163 -33.72 21.38 44.13
N THR A 164 -33.94 20.11 44.46
CA THR A 164 -32.90 19.10 44.52
C THR A 164 -33.10 18.16 43.34
N ALA A 165 -32.14 18.15 42.44
CA ALA A 165 -32.15 17.29 41.26
C ALA A 165 -31.19 16.12 41.49
N HIS A 166 -31.72 14.90 41.34
CA HIS A 166 -30.99 13.65 41.54
C HIS A 166 -30.60 13.09 40.17
N TYR A 167 -29.29 13.06 39.88
CA TYR A 167 -28.78 12.51 38.62
C TYR A 167 -28.08 11.18 38.86
N ALA A 168 -28.22 10.28 37.90
CA ALA A 168 -27.49 9.02 37.88
C ALA A 168 -27.07 8.67 36.46
N GLY A 169 -25.98 7.94 36.33
CA GLY A 169 -25.52 7.43 35.05
C GLY A 169 -24.24 6.61 35.18
N THR A 170 -23.98 5.87 34.11
CA THR A 170 -22.70 5.18 33.92
C THR A 170 -21.69 6.17 33.36
N VAL A 171 -20.54 6.27 34.00
CA VAL A 171 -19.40 7.06 33.53
C VAL A 171 -18.25 6.12 33.17
N THR A 172 -17.45 6.55 32.21
CA THR A 172 -16.37 5.74 31.64
C THR A 172 -15.02 6.39 31.85
N ARG A 173 -14.02 5.57 32.12
CA ARG A 173 -12.61 5.95 32.03
C ARG A 173 -11.91 5.01 31.07
N THR A 174 -11.25 5.56 30.08
CA THR A 174 -10.45 4.78 29.12
C THR A 174 -8.98 5.04 29.38
N GLU A 175 -8.26 3.99 29.76
CA GLU A 175 -6.81 4.00 29.80
C GLU A 175 -6.29 3.71 28.39
N ALA A 176 -5.47 4.63 27.87
CA ALA A 176 -4.90 4.54 26.54
C ALA A 176 -4.04 3.27 26.44
N GLY A 177 -4.44 2.38 25.52
CA GLY A 177 -3.64 1.21 25.15
C GLY A 177 -2.49 1.57 24.23
N THR A 178 -1.94 0.56 23.56
CA THR A 178 -1.06 0.77 22.43
C THR A 178 -1.80 0.51 21.12
N VAL A 179 -1.34 1.16 20.06
CA VAL A 179 -1.82 0.94 18.71
C VAL A 179 -0.68 0.37 17.89
N HIS A 180 -0.98 -0.76 17.26
CA HIS A 180 -0.11 -1.37 16.27
C HIS A 180 -0.49 -0.83 14.90
N TYR A 181 0.40 -0.04 14.30
CA TYR A 181 0.26 0.41 12.92
C TYR A 181 1.11 -0.44 11.99
N THR A 182 0.57 -0.75 10.81
CA THR A 182 1.34 -1.27 9.68
C THR A 182 1.21 -0.29 8.51
N LEU A 183 2.30 0.38 8.17
CA LEU A 183 2.39 1.30 7.04
C LEU A 183 2.99 0.56 5.84
N LEU A 184 2.29 0.61 4.71
CA LEU A 184 2.68 0.01 3.44
C LEU A 184 3.12 1.12 2.48
N TYR A 185 4.37 1.05 2.02
CA TYR A 185 4.92 1.96 1.02
C TYR A 185 5.12 1.21 -0.30
N ALA A 186 4.66 1.83 -1.39
CA ALA A 186 4.83 1.30 -2.74
C ALA A 186 5.74 2.23 -3.55
N PRO A 187 6.51 1.68 -4.52
CA PRO A 187 7.32 2.50 -5.41
C PRO A 187 6.40 3.40 -6.24
N VAL A 188 6.76 4.68 -6.35
CA VAL A 188 6.09 5.63 -7.24
C VAL A 188 6.36 5.15 -8.66
N SER A 189 5.35 4.50 -9.25
CA SER A 189 5.42 4.08 -10.63
C SER A 189 5.51 5.35 -11.47
N VAL A 190 6.66 5.60 -12.11
CA VAL A 190 6.68 6.54 -13.23
C VAL A 190 5.64 6.05 -14.23
N PRO A 191 4.73 6.91 -14.75
CA PRO A 191 3.82 6.48 -15.79
C PRO A 191 4.69 5.92 -16.91
N VAL A 192 4.57 4.62 -17.17
CA VAL A 192 4.99 4.05 -18.43
C VAL A 192 4.21 4.84 -19.45
N VAL A 193 4.85 5.81 -20.10
CA VAL A 193 4.42 6.29 -21.40
C VAL A 193 4.23 5.01 -22.17
N ALA A 194 2.99 4.65 -22.44
CA ALA A 194 2.67 3.47 -23.22
C ALA A 194 3.49 3.61 -24.49
N ALA A 195 4.60 2.88 -24.56
CA ALA A 195 5.33 2.73 -25.78
C ALA A 195 4.31 2.02 -26.66
N ALA A 196 3.64 2.80 -27.50
CA ALA A 196 2.92 2.28 -28.62
C ALA A 196 3.89 1.27 -29.23
N ALA A 197 3.54 -0.01 -29.16
CA ALA A 197 4.28 -1.04 -29.85
C ALA A 197 4.12 -0.68 -31.32
N GLU A 198 5.03 0.15 -31.83
CA GLU A 198 5.19 0.38 -33.25
C GLU A 198 5.52 -1.00 -33.79
N SER A 199 4.56 -1.61 -34.48
CA SER A 199 4.74 -2.92 -35.06
C SER A 199 5.96 -2.81 -35.98
N GLY A 200 7.03 -3.53 -35.63
CA GLY A 200 8.31 -3.51 -36.33
C GLY A 200 8.28 -4.17 -37.71
N ILE A 201 7.16 -4.08 -38.42
CA ILE A 201 7.05 -4.50 -39.82
C ILE A 201 7.36 -3.27 -40.66
N THR A 202 8.64 -3.10 -40.98
CA THR A 202 9.04 -2.09 -41.96
C THR A 202 8.30 -2.33 -43.29
N PRO A 203 7.79 -1.30 -43.97
CA PRO A 203 7.05 -1.45 -45.22
C PRO A 203 7.87 -2.18 -46.31
N ALA A 204 9.21 -2.12 -46.21
CA ALA A 204 10.12 -2.89 -47.05
C ALA A 204 9.94 -4.43 -46.91
N LEU A 205 9.64 -4.92 -45.70
CA LEU A 205 9.47 -6.35 -45.43
C LEU A 205 8.15 -6.87 -46.01
N LEU A 206 7.09 -6.06 -45.98
CA LEU A 206 5.82 -6.36 -46.66
C LEU A 206 5.97 -6.39 -48.18
N ILE A 207 6.65 -5.38 -48.75
CA ILE A 207 6.88 -5.31 -50.20
C ILE A 207 7.74 -6.50 -50.65
N MET A 208 8.78 -6.86 -49.90
CA MET A 208 9.62 -8.02 -50.20
C MET A 208 8.85 -9.34 -50.08
N GLY A 209 8.01 -9.50 -49.05
CA GLY A 209 7.15 -10.68 -48.89
C GLY A 209 6.15 -10.84 -50.05
N ILE A 210 5.49 -9.75 -50.44
CA ILE A 210 4.54 -9.75 -51.56
C ILE A 210 5.25 -10.05 -52.88
N ALA A 211 6.42 -9.45 -53.13
CA ALA A 211 7.22 -9.71 -54.33
C ALA A 211 7.67 -11.18 -54.41
N CYS A 212 8.13 -11.76 -53.30
CA CYS A 212 8.50 -13.18 -53.22
C CYS A 212 7.31 -14.10 -53.49
N ALA A 213 6.13 -13.79 -52.93
CA ALA A 213 4.92 -14.58 -53.16
C ALA A 213 4.46 -14.53 -54.62
N LEU A 214 4.48 -13.35 -55.25
CA LEU A 214 4.12 -13.19 -56.66
C LEU A 214 5.08 -13.92 -57.60
N LEU A 215 6.39 -13.88 -57.32
CA LEU A 215 7.37 -14.67 -58.08
C LEU A 215 7.12 -16.16 -57.95
N PHE A 216 6.82 -16.64 -56.74
CA PHE A 216 6.55 -18.05 -56.50
C PHE A 216 5.30 -18.52 -57.27
N ILE A 217 4.24 -17.73 -57.26
CA ILE A 217 3.01 -18.01 -58.01
C ILE A 217 3.29 -18.02 -59.51
N ALA A 218 4.05 -17.06 -60.04
CA ALA A 218 4.41 -17.03 -61.46
C ALA A 218 5.20 -18.27 -61.90
N VAL A 219 6.17 -18.73 -61.08
CA VAL A 219 6.94 -19.95 -61.34
C VAL A 219 6.03 -21.18 -61.33
N LEU A 220 5.13 -21.31 -60.35
CA LEU A 220 4.17 -22.41 -60.30
C LEU A 220 3.25 -22.42 -61.53
N LEU A 221 2.78 -21.26 -61.99
CA LEU A 221 1.96 -21.16 -63.19
C LEU A 221 2.72 -21.56 -64.45
N ILE A 222 4.00 -21.18 -64.57
CA ILE A 222 4.86 -21.60 -65.69
C ILE A 222 5.07 -23.12 -65.68
N ILE A 223 5.40 -23.71 -64.53
CA ILE A 223 5.56 -25.17 -64.39
C ILE A 223 4.25 -25.87 -64.78
N THR A 224 3.12 -25.39 -64.25
CA THR A 224 1.80 -25.94 -64.57
C THR A 224 1.48 -25.82 -66.06
N HIS A 225 1.85 -24.71 -66.69
CA HIS A 225 1.64 -24.48 -68.12
C HIS A 225 2.52 -25.39 -68.99
N LEU A 226 3.77 -25.63 -68.58
CA LEU A 226 4.70 -26.53 -69.25
C LEU A 226 4.26 -28.00 -69.11
N LEU A 227 3.74 -28.38 -67.95
CA LEU A 227 3.18 -29.72 -67.71
C LEU A 227 1.86 -29.96 -68.47
N ARG A 228 1.08 -28.89 -68.75
CA ARG A 228 -0.16 -28.97 -69.55
C ARG A 228 0.07 -29.04 -71.06
N LYS A 229 1.29 -28.80 -71.53
CA LYS A 229 1.64 -28.87 -72.95
C LYS A 229 2.04 -30.31 -73.29
N GLU A 230 1.07 -31.22 -73.27
CA GLU A 230 1.26 -32.67 -73.46
C GLU A 230 1.60 -33.04 -74.92
N PRO A 231 2.30 -34.17 -75.16
CA PRO A 231 2.02 -34.99 -76.33
C PRO A 231 0.80 -35.89 -76.03
N SER A 232 -0.35 -35.53 -76.58
CA SER A 232 -1.56 -36.36 -76.54
C SER A 232 -1.36 -37.69 -77.28
N HIS A 233 -1.57 -38.79 -76.55
CA HIS A 233 -2.05 -40.12 -76.97
C HIS A 233 -1.61 -40.77 -78.31
N ALA A 234 -1.07 -41.99 -78.19
CA ALA A 234 -1.42 -43.11 -79.07
C ALA A 234 -1.92 -44.29 -78.23
N ALA A 235 -2.98 -44.92 -78.71
CA ALA A 235 -3.90 -45.84 -78.04
C ALA A 235 -3.32 -47.23 -77.68
N GLY A 236 -3.99 -47.91 -76.73
CA GLY A 236 -3.90 -49.37 -76.58
C GLY A 236 -4.38 -49.90 -75.22
N PRO A 237 -5.55 -50.55 -75.11
CA PRO A 237 -6.20 -50.91 -73.85
C PRO A 237 -5.98 -52.38 -73.44
N ALA A 238 -5.91 -52.68 -72.13
CA ALA A 238 -6.40 -53.94 -71.52
C ALA A 238 -6.28 -53.92 -69.98
N LYS A 239 -7.40 -53.60 -69.31
CA LYS A 239 -8.16 -54.41 -68.34
C LYS A 239 -7.45 -55.58 -67.58
N PRO A 240 -8.05 -56.08 -66.47
CA PRO A 240 -8.04 -55.60 -65.08
C PRO A 240 -7.59 -56.72 -64.11
N THR A 241 -7.58 -56.50 -62.78
CA THR A 241 -8.03 -57.48 -61.73
C THR A 241 -7.88 -56.81 -60.35
N THR A 242 -8.97 -56.38 -59.68
CA THR A 242 -9.72 -57.07 -58.58
C THR A 242 -8.80 -57.48 -57.40
N ALA A 243 -9.05 -57.24 -56.11
CA ALA A 243 -10.25 -57.01 -55.29
C ALA A 243 -9.79 -56.61 -53.83
N PRO A 244 -10.63 -56.59 -52.77
CA PRO A 244 -11.56 -55.51 -52.42
C PRO A 244 -11.55 -55.05 -50.93
N LYS A 245 -12.05 -53.81 -50.73
CA LYS A 245 -12.94 -53.22 -49.68
C LYS A 245 -12.83 -53.63 -48.19
N VAL A 246 -12.79 -52.62 -47.30
CA VAL A 246 -13.91 -52.15 -46.43
C VAL A 246 -13.47 -50.89 -45.65
N TYR A 247 -14.23 -49.78 -45.70
CA TYR A 247 -14.71 -48.95 -44.56
C TYR A 247 -15.39 -47.65 -45.11
N VAL A 248 -16.74 -47.63 -45.20
CA VAL A 248 -17.79 -46.96 -44.37
C VAL A 248 -18.11 -45.53 -44.83
N PRO A 249 -19.42 -45.17 -44.96
CA PRO A 249 -19.92 -44.34 -46.04
C PRO A 249 -20.31 -42.91 -45.63
N SER A 250 -20.25 -42.02 -46.63
CA SER A 250 -20.84 -40.68 -46.65
C SER A 250 -22.35 -40.71 -46.45
N GLY A 251 -22.85 -39.83 -45.59
CA GLY A 251 -24.27 -39.50 -45.50
C GLY A 251 -24.64 -38.45 -46.55
N ASP A 252 -25.72 -38.71 -47.27
CA ASP A 252 -26.40 -37.76 -48.15
C ASP A 252 -27.89 -38.12 -48.12
N ILE A 253 -28.75 -37.27 -47.54
CA ILE A 253 -30.20 -37.26 -47.79
C ILE A 253 -30.81 -35.89 -47.44
N VAL A 254 -31.00 -35.10 -48.49
CA VAL A 254 -32.26 -34.47 -48.97
C VAL A 254 -33.32 -33.99 -47.96
N LEU A 255 -33.53 -32.66 -48.00
CA LEU A 255 -34.78 -31.86 -48.02
C LEU A 255 -36.12 -32.49 -47.57
N GLY A 256 -36.81 -31.80 -46.65
CA GLY A 256 -38.28 -31.83 -46.59
C GLY A 256 -38.93 -31.15 -45.36
N GLY A 257 -39.66 -30.04 -45.60
CA GLY A 257 -40.84 -29.53 -44.83
C GLY A 257 -40.59 -28.98 -43.42
N ARG A 258 -40.79 -27.69 -43.10
CA ARG A 258 -42.01 -26.83 -43.09
C ARG A 258 -42.94 -27.09 -41.88
N ASN A 259 -43.07 -26.03 -41.06
CA ASN A 259 -44.17 -25.62 -40.15
C ASN A 259 -44.47 -26.58 -38.98
N GLU A 260 -45.01 -26.18 -37.84
CA GLU A 260 -45.41 -24.94 -37.14
C GLU A 260 -45.79 -25.45 -35.72
N ASP A 261 -45.79 -24.55 -34.75
CA ASP A 261 -46.57 -24.60 -33.49
C ASP A 261 -46.27 -25.74 -32.49
N ASP A 262 -45.87 -25.38 -31.26
CA ASP A 262 -46.82 -25.33 -30.15
C ASP A 262 -46.11 -24.98 -28.84
N ASP A 263 -46.76 -24.08 -28.13
CA ASP A 263 -46.51 -23.66 -26.76
C ASP A 263 -46.61 -24.83 -25.78
N GLU A 264 -45.67 -24.99 -24.83
CA GLU A 264 -45.91 -25.43 -23.44
C GLU A 264 -44.69 -24.99 -22.60
N GLU A 265 -44.84 -24.03 -21.70
CA GLU A 265 -45.07 -24.26 -20.26
C GLU A 265 -44.13 -25.29 -19.59
N ASN A 266 -43.24 -24.80 -18.73
CA ASN A 266 -42.87 -25.38 -17.42
C ASN A 266 -41.88 -24.41 -16.76
N LEU A 267 -42.31 -23.67 -15.74
CA LEU A 267 -42.22 -24.00 -14.29
C LEU A 267 -40.81 -23.78 -13.73
#